data_AF-A0A8C7RDZ3-F1
#
_entry.id   AF-A0A8C7RDZ3-F1
#
_cell.length_a   1.000
_cell.length_b   1.000
_cell.length_c   1.000
_cell.angle_alpha   90.00
_cell.angle_beta   90.00
_cell.angle_gamma   90.00
#
_symmetry.space_group_name_H-M   'P 1'
#
loop_
_entity.id
_entity.type
_entity.pdbx_description
1 polymer ?
#
loop_
_entity_poly.entity_id
_entity_poly.type
_entity_poly.pdbx_seq_one_letter_code
_entity_poly.pdbx_strand_id
1 'polypeptide(L)'
;MSMHTHKLSRSNLTKPKLVVLPSQKPGRTQSVRQKFLWRRLRRERMTSQWSSVLRRNEMGGAMATINSIYSNTDASVFFYIVTLRDSIKLTRQYIEKTTLKGIKYKLLEFNPMLLKGKVKPDSSRPDMLHPLNFVRFYLPLLDISHKRVIYLDDVIVQGTDIDIKDLYHTKLEKGRAAAFATDCDLPSTHEMVRSMGMQDNVHGLPGLQEVRDLGINPSDCSFNPGVFVADIGEWKKQKITKQLEKYSAMAGGVATPPMLTVFHDKYAIIDPLWHQRHVQRYGPDARNSETFLQGAHLLHWNSRFKPWDYPCVHLDRWEKWFIPDPTRKFLLVRLEGKI
;
A
#
# COMPACT_ATOMS: atom_id res chain seq x y z
N MET A 1 -16.56 -45.95 7.16
CA MET A 1 -15.99 -45.04 6.13
C MET A 1 -16.18 -43.62 6.62
N SER A 2 -15.10 -42.93 6.97
CA SER A 2 -15.12 -41.63 7.66
C SER A 2 -15.10 -40.49 6.64
N MET A 3 -16.11 -39.60 6.71
CA MET A 3 -16.16 -38.36 5.93
C MET A 3 -15.12 -37.37 6.46
N HIS A 4 -14.07 -37.11 5.66
CA HIS A 4 -13.15 -36.01 5.91
C HIS A 4 -13.80 -34.68 5.54
N THR A 5 -14.05 -33.87 6.56
CA THR A 5 -14.43 -32.47 6.44
C THR A 5 -13.19 -31.66 6.07
N HIS A 6 -13.14 -31.13 4.84
CA HIS A 6 -12.15 -30.10 4.48
C HIS A 6 -12.47 -28.81 5.26
N LYS A 7 -11.74 -28.57 6.36
CA LYS A 7 -11.67 -27.25 7.00
C LYS A 7 -11.02 -26.28 6.02
N LEU A 8 -11.82 -25.38 5.45
CA LEU A 8 -11.35 -24.16 4.80
C LEU A 8 -10.45 -23.36 5.77
N SER A 9 -9.16 -23.29 5.47
CA SER A 9 -8.24 -22.35 6.10
C SER A 9 -8.66 -20.93 5.73
N ARG A 10 -9.34 -20.25 6.65
CA ARG A 10 -9.68 -18.82 6.60
C ARG A 10 -8.50 -18.02 7.20
N SER A 11 -7.47 -17.78 6.40
CA SER A 11 -6.45 -16.75 6.67
C SER A 11 -6.77 -15.52 5.81
N ASN A 12 -6.71 -14.31 6.39
CA ASN A 12 -6.14 -13.09 5.79
C ASN A 12 -6.45 -11.85 6.67
N LEU A 13 -5.48 -10.92 6.71
CA LEU A 13 -5.01 -10.19 7.89
C LEU A 13 -4.88 -8.67 7.64
N THR A 14 -4.27 -7.94 8.60
CA THR A 14 -4.25 -6.47 8.77
C THR A 14 -2.89 -5.78 8.49
N LYS A 15 -2.78 -4.83 7.54
CA LYS A 15 -1.50 -4.21 7.06
C LYS A 15 -1.15 -2.80 7.54
N PRO A 16 -0.02 -2.55 8.22
CA PRO A 16 0.49 -1.19 8.37
C PRO A 16 0.89 -0.61 7.00
N LYS A 17 0.66 0.69 6.76
CA LYS A 17 1.13 1.39 5.55
C LYS A 17 2.28 2.32 5.87
N LEU A 18 3.26 2.40 4.96
CA LEU A 18 4.45 3.21 5.13
C LEU A 18 4.40 4.44 4.23
N VAL A 19 4.68 5.59 4.82
CA VAL A 19 4.89 6.84 4.10
C VAL A 19 6.29 7.37 4.43
N VAL A 20 7.15 7.48 3.42
CA VAL A 20 8.60 7.67 3.55
C VAL A 20 9.02 9.03 3.00
N LEU A 21 9.99 9.65 3.66
CA LEU A 21 10.47 11.00 3.35
C LEU A 21 11.94 11.21 3.63
N PRO A 22 12.65 12.06 2.88
CA PRO A 22 13.87 12.66 3.38
C PRO A 22 13.55 13.68 4.51
N SER A 23 14.40 13.71 5.53
CA SER A 23 14.29 14.52 6.73
C SER A 23 14.53 15.98 6.37
N GLN A 24 13.47 16.78 6.41
CA GLN A 24 13.56 18.23 6.50
C GLN A 24 13.11 18.68 7.88
N LYS A 25 13.70 19.77 8.39
CA LYS A 25 13.32 20.35 9.70
C LYS A 25 11.81 20.67 9.69
N PRO A 26 11.04 20.22 10.69
CA PRO A 26 9.60 20.49 10.72
C PRO A 26 9.33 21.98 10.93
N GLY A 27 8.66 22.60 9.95
CA GLY A 27 8.06 23.92 10.12
C GLY A 27 6.93 23.87 11.15
N ARG A 28 6.99 24.72 12.17
CA ARG A 28 5.92 24.85 13.18
C ARG A 28 4.71 25.55 12.59
N THR A 29 3.68 24.79 12.24
CA THR A 29 2.28 25.28 12.24
C THR A 29 1.33 24.11 12.50
N GLN A 30 0.87 23.95 13.75
CA GLN A 30 -0.25 23.08 14.08
C GLN A 30 -1.55 23.86 13.87
N SER A 31 -2.39 23.44 12.91
CA SER A 31 -3.74 23.98 12.77
C SER A 31 -4.67 23.33 13.81
N VAL A 32 -5.09 24.13 14.79
CA VAL A 32 -6.02 23.78 15.89
C VAL A 32 -7.36 23.20 15.39
N ARG A 33 -7.73 23.46 14.12
CA ARG A 33 -8.99 23.02 13.52
C ARG A 33 -9.10 21.51 13.31
N GLN A 34 -8.00 20.75 13.20
CA GLN A 34 -8.09 19.30 13.00
C GLN A 34 -8.46 18.56 14.30
N LYS A 35 -8.04 19.02 15.49
CA LYS A 35 -8.37 18.37 16.78
C LYS A 35 -9.87 18.35 17.10
N PHE A 36 -10.65 19.29 16.54
CA PHE A 36 -12.08 19.42 16.82
C PHE A 36 -12.96 18.42 16.05
N LEU A 37 -12.60 18.07 14.81
CA LEU A 37 -13.34 17.09 14.01
C LEU A 37 -13.25 15.68 14.62
N TRP A 38 -12.13 15.37 15.29
CA TRP A 38 -11.87 14.07 15.94
C TRP A 38 -12.66 13.83 17.24
N ARG A 39 -13.13 14.88 17.91
CA ARG A 39 -13.85 14.75 19.20
C ARG A 39 -15.35 14.46 19.05
N ARG A 40 -15.96 14.84 17.92
CA ARG A 40 -17.43 14.83 17.75
C ARG A 40 -18.01 13.46 17.32
N LEU A 41 -17.19 12.53 16.83
CA LEU A 41 -17.64 11.17 16.42
C LEU A 41 -17.57 10.13 17.55
N ARG A 42 -17.38 10.55 18.80
CA ARG A 42 -17.37 9.70 19.99
C ARG A 42 -18.78 9.48 20.54
N ARG A 43 -19.45 8.44 20.05
CA ARG A 43 -20.38 7.57 20.80
C ARG A 43 -21.14 6.74 19.77
N GLU A 44 -20.80 5.46 19.65
CA GLU A 44 -21.74 4.33 19.65
C GLU A 44 -21.03 3.02 19.30
N ARG A 45 -21.49 1.97 19.97
CA ARG A 45 -21.02 0.58 19.92
C ARG A 45 -21.09 0.03 18.49
N MET A 46 -19.94 -0.17 17.85
CA MET A 46 -19.84 -0.99 16.63
C MET A 46 -18.48 -1.68 16.52
N THR A 47 -17.89 -2.02 17.68
CA THR A 47 -16.64 -2.78 17.77
C THR A 47 -16.77 -4.20 17.22
N SER A 48 -17.98 -4.78 17.15
CA SER A 48 -18.20 -6.20 16.81
C SER A 48 -18.09 -6.54 15.32
N GLN A 49 -18.43 -5.63 14.40
CA GLN A 49 -18.45 -5.94 12.96
C GLN A 49 -17.05 -5.95 12.32
N TRP A 50 -16.12 -5.17 12.88
CA TRP A 50 -14.73 -5.13 12.42
C TRP A 50 -13.78 -5.98 13.29
N SER A 51 -14.16 -6.29 14.54
CA SER A 51 -13.31 -7.07 15.46
C SER A 51 -13.01 -8.49 14.98
N SER A 52 -13.87 -9.10 14.17
CA SER A 52 -13.64 -10.46 13.65
C SER A 52 -12.70 -10.52 12.46
N VAL A 53 -12.47 -9.39 11.77
CA VAL A 53 -11.63 -9.26 10.56
C VAL A 53 -10.21 -8.77 10.90
N LEU A 54 -9.99 -8.32 12.13
CA LEU A 54 -8.73 -7.73 12.57
C LEU A 54 -7.82 -8.75 13.29
N ARG A 55 -6.96 -9.46 12.55
CA ARG A 55 -5.89 -10.32 13.13
C ARG A 55 -4.49 -9.99 12.62
N ARG A 56 -3.51 -10.25 13.48
CA ARG A 56 -2.22 -9.55 13.75
C ARG A 56 -1.03 -9.74 12.78
N ASN A 57 -1.20 -10.26 11.57
CA ASN A 57 -0.07 -10.90 10.85
C ASN A 57 0.47 -10.20 9.59
N GLU A 58 0.67 -8.88 9.58
CA GLU A 58 1.35 -8.22 8.44
C GLU A 58 2.33 -7.12 8.87
N MET A 59 2.61 -7.01 10.17
CA MET A 59 3.57 -6.04 10.70
C MET A 59 4.99 -6.33 10.20
N GLY A 60 5.37 -7.61 10.05
CA GLY A 60 6.68 -7.99 9.51
C GLY A 60 6.90 -7.52 8.07
N GLY A 61 5.85 -7.46 7.25
CA GLY A 61 5.87 -6.85 5.91
C GLY A 61 6.36 -5.41 5.94
N ALA A 62 5.67 -4.58 6.73
CA ALA A 62 6.03 -3.17 6.87
C ALA A 62 7.42 -2.96 7.50
N MET A 63 7.80 -3.79 8.49
CA MET A 63 9.13 -3.70 9.11
C MET A 63 10.24 -4.08 8.13
N ALA A 64 10.04 -5.07 7.27
CA ALA A 64 10.98 -5.43 6.21
C ALA A 64 11.12 -4.29 5.18
N THR A 65 10.02 -3.64 4.79
CA THR A 65 10.08 -2.44 3.94
C THR A 65 10.90 -1.32 4.60
N ILE A 66 10.62 -1.00 5.86
CA ILE A 66 11.37 0.03 6.60
C ILE A 66 12.85 -0.32 6.66
N ASN A 67 13.18 -1.57 6.98
CA ASN A 67 14.55 -2.05 7.08
C ASN A 67 15.29 -1.94 5.74
N SER A 68 14.62 -2.34 4.64
CA SER A 68 15.19 -2.25 3.29
C SER A 68 15.48 -0.80 2.88
N ILE A 69 14.65 0.15 3.30
CA ILE A 69 14.88 1.57 3.00
C ILE A 69 16.00 2.11 3.86
N TYR A 70 15.89 1.93 5.19
CA TYR A 70 16.83 2.47 6.15
C TYR A 70 18.26 1.95 5.94
N SER A 71 18.41 0.72 5.47
CA SER A 71 19.73 0.10 5.25
C SER A 71 20.33 0.43 3.88
N ASN A 72 19.54 0.89 2.89
CA ASN A 72 20.01 1.21 1.53
C ASN A 72 19.96 2.72 1.23
N THR A 73 19.91 3.59 2.24
CA THR A 73 19.89 5.04 2.01
C THR A 73 20.80 5.76 3.00
N ASP A 74 21.65 6.63 2.48
CA ASP A 74 22.41 7.59 3.27
C ASP A 74 21.60 8.88 3.54
N ALA A 75 20.46 9.05 2.86
CA ALA A 75 19.57 10.15 3.13
C ALA A 75 18.97 10.01 4.53
N SER A 76 18.88 11.11 5.26
CA SER A 76 18.13 11.09 6.50
C SER A 76 16.66 10.84 6.16
N VAL A 77 16.06 9.74 6.63
CA VAL A 77 14.65 9.40 6.33
C VAL A 77 13.74 9.57 7.54
N PHE A 78 12.49 10.01 7.32
CA PHE A 78 11.42 10.05 8.30
C PHE A 78 10.26 9.15 7.87
N PHE A 79 9.86 8.23 8.76
CA PHE A 79 8.82 7.25 8.50
C PHE A 79 7.50 7.64 9.18
N TYR A 80 6.43 7.76 8.41
CA TYR A 80 5.08 7.75 8.94
C TYR A 80 4.52 6.33 8.80
N ILE A 81 4.25 5.70 9.94
CA ILE A 81 3.73 4.33 9.98
C ILE A 81 2.27 4.41 10.37
N VAL A 82 1.39 4.11 9.43
CA VAL A 82 -0.05 4.18 9.62
C VAL A 82 -0.56 2.81 10.07
N THR A 83 -1.21 2.78 11.21
CA THR A 83 -1.72 1.55 11.83
C THR A 83 -3.03 1.81 12.55
N LEU A 84 -3.67 0.75 13.05
CA LEU A 84 -4.87 0.86 13.88
C LEU A 84 -4.49 1.01 15.35
N ARG A 85 -5.41 1.59 16.13
CA ARG A 85 -5.20 1.95 17.54
C ARG A 85 -4.60 0.83 18.38
N ASP A 86 -5.13 -0.37 18.18
CA ASP A 86 -4.82 -1.62 18.86
C ASP A 86 -3.38 -2.07 18.60
N SER A 87 -2.84 -1.69 17.44
CA SER A 87 -1.53 -2.09 16.95
C SER A 87 -0.43 -1.09 17.29
N ILE A 88 -0.76 0.15 17.68
CA ILE A 88 0.23 1.21 17.99
C ILE A 88 1.28 0.73 19.00
N LYS A 89 0.83 0.11 20.11
CA LYS A 89 1.74 -0.38 21.16
C LYS A 89 2.66 -1.48 20.64
N LEU A 90 2.12 -2.41 19.85
CA LEU A 90 2.88 -3.52 19.27
C LEU A 90 3.90 -3.01 18.25
N THR A 91 3.50 -2.10 17.35
CA THR A 91 4.39 -1.48 16.36
C THR A 91 5.54 -0.73 17.05
N ARG A 92 5.24 0.03 18.11
CA ARG A 92 6.28 0.71 18.89
C ARG A 92 7.26 -0.27 19.51
N GLN A 93 6.75 -1.30 20.20
CA GLN A 93 7.58 -2.33 20.82
C GLN A 93 8.46 -3.07 19.82
N TYR A 94 7.94 -3.33 18.61
CA TYR A 94 8.70 -3.96 17.54
C TYR A 94 9.90 -3.09 17.15
N ILE A 95 9.68 -1.80 16.89
CA ILE A 95 10.74 -0.87 16.48
C ILE A 95 11.79 -0.72 17.60
N GLU A 96 11.35 -0.53 18.84
CA GLU A 96 12.25 -0.30 20.00
C GLU A 96 13.12 -1.51 20.36
N LYS A 97 12.66 -2.73 20.02
CA LYS A 97 13.33 -3.99 20.38
C LYS A 97 14.07 -4.67 19.24
N THR A 98 14.21 -4.02 18.09
CA THR A 98 14.88 -4.58 16.92
C THR A 98 15.96 -3.63 16.39
N THR A 99 16.61 -4.00 15.29
CA THR A 99 17.62 -3.17 14.59
C THR A 99 17.06 -1.83 14.11
N LEU A 100 15.73 -1.65 14.08
CA LEU A 100 15.07 -0.38 13.78
C LEU A 100 15.11 0.63 14.94
N LYS A 101 15.70 0.26 16.09
CA LYS A 101 15.89 1.16 17.23
C LYS A 101 16.80 2.33 16.82
N GLY A 102 16.19 3.47 16.52
CA GLY A 102 16.91 4.69 16.11
C GLY A 102 16.34 5.37 14.87
N ILE A 103 15.45 4.71 14.12
CA ILE A 103 14.77 5.36 12.99
C ILE A 103 13.98 6.58 13.45
N LYS A 104 13.88 7.60 12.60
CA LYS A 104 12.98 8.74 12.84
C LYS A 104 11.59 8.36 12.34
N TYR A 105 10.60 8.28 13.24
CA TYR A 105 9.26 7.88 12.84
C TYR A 105 8.15 8.57 13.63
N LYS A 106 6.94 8.53 13.08
CA LYS A 106 5.69 8.87 13.75
C LYS A 106 4.65 7.80 13.47
N LEU A 107 4.07 7.25 14.53
CA LEU A 107 2.90 6.36 14.43
C LEU A 107 1.65 7.20 14.22
N LEU A 108 0.88 6.86 13.18
CA LEU A 108 -0.38 7.50 12.85
C LEU A 108 -1.52 6.50 13.01
N GLU A 109 -2.55 6.87 13.77
CA GLU A 109 -3.77 6.09 13.89
C GLU A 109 -4.66 6.36 12.68
N PHE A 110 -5.02 5.30 11.95
CA PHE A 110 -6.11 5.37 10.99
C PHE A 110 -7.43 5.05 11.69
N ASN A 111 -8.44 5.90 11.52
CA ASN A 111 -9.76 5.68 12.07
C ASN A 111 -10.67 4.99 11.03
N PRO A 112 -11.04 3.71 11.21
CA PRO A 112 -11.91 3.00 10.27
C PRO A 112 -13.29 3.63 10.11
N MET A 113 -13.74 4.46 11.06
CA MET A 113 -15.03 5.14 10.97
C MET A 113 -15.15 6.07 9.76
N LEU A 114 -14.03 6.51 9.18
CA LEU A 114 -14.01 7.28 7.93
C LEU A 114 -14.62 6.51 6.75
N LEU A 115 -14.62 5.17 6.82
CA LEU A 115 -15.12 4.27 5.78
C LEU A 115 -16.60 3.89 5.98
N LYS A 116 -17.21 4.28 7.10
CA LYS A 116 -18.62 3.94 7.40
C LYS A 116 -19.54 4.48 6.29
N GLY A 117 -20.29 3.59 5.66
CA GLY A 117 -21.20 3.92 4.55
C GLY A 117 -20.53 4.20 3.21
N LYS A 118 -19.19 4.13 3.11
CA LYS A 118 -18.41 4.38 1.87
C LYS A 118 -17.84 3.10 1.26
N VAL A 119 -17.88 2.00 2.02
CA VAL A 119 -17.38 0.69 1.64
C VAL A 119 -18.52 -0.29 1.85
N LYS A 120 -18.92 -1.01 0.80
CA LYS A 120 -20.00 -2.00 0.89
C LYS A 120 -19.42 -3.30 1.49
N PRO A 121 -19.98 -3.84 2.59
CA PRO A 121 -19.46 -5.06 3.21
C PRO A 121 -19.61 -6.32 2.34
N ASP A 122 -20.56 -6.31 1.42
CA ASP A 122 -20.97 -7.46 0.60
C ASP A 122 -20.16 -7.61 -0.69
N SER A 123 -18.86 -7.29 -0.65
CA SER A 123 -17.98 -7.50 -1.80
C SER A 123 -17.55 -8.97 -1.86
N SER A 124 -17.48 -9.54 -3.07
CA SER A 124 -16.94 -10.87 -3.32
C SER A 124 -15.47 -11.05 -2.92
N ARG A 125 -14.78 -9.97 -2.50
CA ARG A 125 -13.36 -9.93 -2.13
C ARG A 125 -13.16 -9.27 -0.75
N PRO A 126 -13.54 -9.94 0.36
CA PRO A 126 -13.50 -9.36 1.72
C PRO A 126 -12.12 -8.84 2.14
N ASP A 127 -11.04 -9.45 1.66
CA ASP A 127 -9.65 -9.05 1.96
C ASP A 127 -9.32 -7.62 1.46
N MET A 128 -10.01 -7.15 0.42
CA MET A 128 -9.78 -5.82 -0.15
C MET A 128 -10.44 -4.71 0.70
N LEU A 129 -11.40 -5.07 1.55
CA LEU A 129 -12.16 -4.13 2.39
C LEU A 129 -11.44 -3.73 3.68
N HIS A 130 -10.22 -4.24 3.91
CA HIS A 130 -9.47 -3.90 5.11
C HIS A 130 -9.23 -2.38 5.21
N PRO A 131 -9.50 -1.73 6.36
CA PRO A 131 -9.47 -0.27 6.47
C PRO A 131 -8.14 0.37 6.04
N LEU A 132 -7.02 -0.30 6.32
CA LEU A 132 -5.70 0.20 5.97
C LEU A 132 -5.41 0.22 4.46
N ASN A 133 -6.18 -0.49 3.63
CA ASN A 133 -6.06 -0.39 2.16
C ASN A 133 -6.49 0.98 1.65
N PHE A 134 -7.40 1.64 2.36
CA PHE A 134 -7.93 2.95 1.99
C PHE A 134 -7.08 4.11 2.51
N VAL A 135 -6.07 3.86 3.35
CA VAL A 135 -5.17 4.91 3.87
C VAL A 135 -4.61 5.79 2.74
N ARG A 136 -4.33 5.19 1.57
CA ARG A 136 -3.87 5.89 0.36
C ARG A 136 -4.81 7.02 -0.10
N PHE A 137 -6.10 6.99 0.23
CA PHE A 137 -7.05 8.07 -0.08
C PHE A 137 -6.97 9.22 0.92
N TYR A 138 -6.62 8.90 2.16
CA TYR A 138 -6.72 9.78 3.32
C TYR A 138 -5.38 10.39 3.71
N LEU A 139 -4.31 10.24 2.90
CA LEU A 139 -2.99 10.83 3.17
C LEU A 139 -3.05 12.31 3.62
N PRO A 140 -3.87 13.19 3.00
CA PRO A 140 -3.91 14.59 3.43
C PRO A 140 -4.67 14.85 4.74
N LEU A 141 -5.47 13.87 5.20
CA LEU A 141 -6.23 13.93 6.45
C LEU A 141 -5.46 13.32 7.62
N LEU A 142 -4.39 12.60 7.34
CA LEU A 142 -3.43 12.17 8.34
C LEU A 142 -2.62 13.37 8.86
N ASP A 143 -2.10 13.25 10.08
CA ASP A 143 -1.26 14.28 10.73
C ASP A 143 0.19 14.24 10.19
N ILE A 144 0.30 14.41 8.86
CA ILE A 144 1.52 14.52 8.07
C ILE A 144 1.86 16.00 7.93
N SER A 145 3.07 16.38 8.35
CA SER A 145 3.55 17.77 8.32
C SER A 145 4.30 18.12 7.04
N HIS A 146 4.64 17.14 6.22
CA HIS A 146 5.44 17.34 5.01
C HIS A 146 4.56 17.56 3.79
N LYS A 147 5.02 18.42 2.86
CA LYS A 147 4.27 18.80 1.65
C LYS A 147 4.25 17.68 0.61
N ARG A 148 5.33 16.92 0.49
CA ARG A 148 5.46 15.80 -0.46
C ARG A 148 5.76 14.53 0.32
N VAL A 149 5.26 13.38 -0.14
CA VAL A 149 5.46 12.06 0.46
C VAL A 149 5.62 10.94 -0.56
N ILE A 150 6.31 9.85 -0.18
CA ILE A 150 6.28 8.58 -0.93
C ILE A 150 5.39 7.61 -0.16
N TYR A 151 4.38 7.04 -0.82
CA TYR A 151 3.56 5.96 -0.28
C TYR A 151 4.08 4.61 -0.77
N LEU A 152 4.21 3.63 0.14
CA LEU A 152 4.73 2.30 -0.16
C LEU A 152 3.87 1.21 0.50
N ASP A 153 3.63 0.12 -0.23
CA ASP A 153 2.76 -1.01 0.17
C ASP A 153 3.42 -2.36 -0.15
N ASP A 154 3.83 -3.13 0.86
CA ASP A 154 4.41 -4.48 0.70
C ASP A 154 5.60 -4.56 -0.29
N VAL A 155 6.55 -3.64 -0.16
CA VAL A 155 7.68 -3.49 -1.09
C VAL A 155 9.03 -3.72 -0.41
N ILE A 156 10.04 -4.01 -1.23
CA ILE A 156 11.45 -3.99 -0.84
C ILE A 156 12.20 -3.04 -1.77
N VAL A 157 12.94 -2.10 -1.18
CA VAL A 157 13.91 -1.29 -1.92
C VAL A 157 15.23 -2.06 -1.95
N GLN A 158 15.85 -2.13 -3.12
CA GLN A 158 17.10 -2.86 -3.32
C GLN A 158 17.98 -2.15 -4.35
N GLY A 159 19.27 -2.48 -4.31
CA GLY A 159 20.30 -1.86 -5.12
C GLY A 159 21.25 -1.05 -4.26
N THR A 160 22.54 -1.17 -4.53
CA THR A 160 23.61 -0.51 -3.77
C THR A 160 23.84 0.94 -4.16
N ASP A 161 23.46 1.30 -5.39
CA ASP A 161 23.70 2.63 -5.98
C ASP A 161 22.40 3.45 -6.14
N ILE A 162 21.33 3.04 -5.44
CA ILE A 162 19.99 3.60 -5.60
C ILE A 162 19.52 4.19 -4.26
N ASP A 163 19.17 5.48 -4.28
CA ASP A 163 18.67 6.16 -3.09
C ASP A 163 17.16 6.46 -3.24
N ILE A 164 16.36 6.12 -2.23
CA ILE A 164 14.93 6.47 -2.14
C ILE A 164 14.68 7.98 -2.33
N LYS A 165 15.71 8.79 -2.11
CA LYS A 165 15.76 10.21 -2.44
C LYS A 165 15.46 10.49 -3.92
N ASP A 166 15.91 9.67 -4.85
CA ASP A 166 15.67 9.90 -6.28
C ASP A 166 14.19 9.75 -6.63
N LEU A 167 13.54 8.72 -6.06
CA LEU A 167 12.09 8.58 -6.13
C LEU A 167 11.38 9.82 -5.56
N TYR A 168 11.82 10.34 -4.41
CA TYR A 168 11.24 11.55 -3.81
C TYR A 168 11.34 12.79 -4.70
N HIS A 169 12.46 12.93 -5.42
CA HIS A 169 12.74 14.08 -6.28
C HIS A 169 12.10 13.98 -7.67
N THR A 170 11.35 12.91 -7.96
CA THR A 170 10.52 12.81 -9.17
C THR A 170 9.77 14.12 -9.42
N LYS A 171 9.89 14.63 -10.65
CA LYS A 171 9.31 15.91 -11.04
C LYS A 171 7.79 15.76 -11.17
N LEU A 172 7.07 16.39 -10.23
CA LEU A 172 5.63 16.55 -10.34
C LEU A 172 5.34 17.78 -11.20
N GLU A 173 4.77 17.58 -12.37
CA GLU A 173 4.33 18.68 -13.22
C GLU A 173 3.28 19.56 -12.54
N LYS A 174 3.18 20.83 -12.95
CA LYS A 174 2.22 21.78 -12.37
C LYS A 174 0.80 21.23 -12.53
N GLY A 175 0.08 21.14 -11.42
CA GLY A 175 -1.29 20.61 -11.40
C GLY A 175 -1.39 19.08 -11.33
N ARG A 176 -0.28 18.34 -11.29
CA ARG A 176 -0.30 16.89 -11.02
C ARG A 176 0.01 16.64 -9.54
N ALA A 177 -0.96 16.09 -8.81
CA ALA A 177 -0.85 15.89 -7.37
C ALA A 177 -0.09 14.61 -6.97
N ALA A 178 0.10 13.67 -7.89
CA ALA A 178 0.82 12.44 -7.65
C ALA A 178 1.57 11.96 -8.89
N ALA A 179 2.58 11.12 -8.68
CA ALA A 179 3.26 10.38 -9.73
C ALA A 179 3.16 8.88 -9.49
N PHE A 180 2.99 8.11 -10.57
CA PHE A 180 2.89 6.64 -10.56
C PHE A 180 3.78 6.03 -11.63
N ALA A 181 4.18 4.77 -11.44
CA ALA A 181 4.78 3.97 -12.50
C ALA A 181 3.68 3.33 -13.37
N THR A 182 3.82 3.47 -14.68
CA THR A 182 2.82 3.03 -15.66
C THR A 182 3.05 1.60 -16.13
N ASP A 183 2.01 1.04 -16.73
CA ASP A 183 2.00 -0.32 -17.28
C ASP A 183 2.34 -0.34 -18.77
N CYS A 184 2.67 0.83 -19.35
CA CYS A 184 2.88 0.99 -20.79
C CYS A 184 4.07 0.16 -21.30
N ASP A 185 5.13 0.12 -20.50
CA ASP A 185 6.44 -0.43 -20.88
C ASP A 185 6.56 -1.94 -20.61
N LEU A 186 5.46 -2.59 -20.24
CA LEU A 186 5.44 -4.03 -20.06
C LEU A 186 5.53 -4.75 -21.42
N PRO A 187 6.39 -5.77 -21.56
CA PRO A 187 6.55 -6.52 -22.81
C PRO A 187 5.22 -7.06 -23.33
N SER A 188 5.06 -7.23 -24.65
CA SER A 188 3.83 -7.76 -25.29
C SER A 188 3.41 -9.15 -24.78
N THR A 189 4.34 -9.94 -24.23
CA THR A 189 4.05 -11.21 -23.53
C THR A 189 3.26 -11.04 -22.22
N HIS A 190 3.11 -9.81 -21.75
CA HIS A 190 2.25 -9.38 -20.65
C HIS A 190 0.90 -8.83 -21.15
N GLU A 191 0.39 -9.30 -22.29
CA GLU A 191 -0.96 -8.98 -22.80
C GLU A 191 -2.04 -9.24 -21.73
N MET A 192 -1.88 -10.28 -20.90
CA MET A 192 -2.74 -10.51 -19.74
C MET A 192 -2.56 -9.50 -18.59
N VAL A 193 -1.45 -8.74 -18.47
CA VAL A 193 -1.35 -7.63 -17.49
C VAL A 193 -2.19 -6.47 -17.98
N ARG A 194 -2.16 -6.19 -19.29
CA ARG A 194 -3.12 -5.26 -19.90
C ARG A 194 -4.53 -5.75 -19.62
N SER A 195 -4.86 -7.02 -19.90
CA SER A 195 -6.20 -7.60 -19.71
C SER A 195 -6.65 -7.88 -18.26
N MET A 196 -5.75 -8.01 -17.28
CA MET A 196 -6.09 -8.16 -15.85
C MET A 196 -6.02 -6.86 -15.08
N GLY A 197 -5.16 -5.93 -15.50
CA GLY A 197 -5.40 -4.51 -15.32
C GLY A 197 -6.83 -4.23 -15.75
N MET A 198 -7.26 -4.66 -16.95
CA MET A 198 -8.65 -4.51 -17.42
C MET A 198 -9.73 -5.16 -16.52
N GLN A 199 -9.45 -6.26 -15.79
CA GLN A 199 -10.42 -6.85 -14.86
C GLN A 199 -10.55 -6.10 -13.53
N ASP A 200 -9.47 -5.43 -13.07
CA ASP A 200 -9.50 -4.51 -11.91
C ASP A 200 -9.68 -3.04 -12.35
N ASN A 201 -9.75 -2.77 -13.66
CA ASN A 201 -9.93 -1.44 -14.23
C ASN A 201 -11.38 -1.01 -14.13
N VAL A 202 -11.52 0.30 -14.30
CA VAL A 202 -12.73 1.09 -14.39
C VAL A 202 -13.90 0.44 -15.15
N HIS A 203 -13.64 -0.43 -16.14
CA HIS A 203 -14.67 -1.14 -16.91
C HIS A 203 -15.34 -2.33 -16.18
N GLY A 204 -14.69 -2.90 -15.15
CA GLY A 204 -15.30 -3.89 -14.25
C GLY A 204 -16.21 -3.28 -13.18
N LEU A 205 -16.28 -1.94 -13.10
CA LEU A 205 -17.21 -1.22 -12.24
C LEU A 205 -18.62 -1.28 -12.88
N PRO A 206 -19.62 -1.90 -12.23
CA PRO A 206 -20.96 -1.92 -12.76
C PRO A 206 -21.54 -0.50 -12.81
N GLY A 207 -21.83 -0.03 -14.03
CA GLY A 207 -22.96 0.86 -14.32
C GLY A 207 -22.89 2.30 -13.83
N LEU A 208 -21.97 3.11 -14.37
CA LEU A 208 -22.18 4.57 -14.40
C LEU A 208 -21.78 5.16 -15.75
N GLN A 209 -22.72 5.91 -16.34
CA GLN A 209 -22.50 6.74 -17.53
C GLN A 209 -21.32 7.72 -17.29
N GLU A 210 -21.22 8.32 -16.10
CA GLU A 210 -20.09 9.22 -15.72
C GLU A 210 -18.71 8.59 -15.93
N VAL A 211 -18.57 7.28 -15.72
CA VAL A 211 -17.30 6.56 -15.90
C VAL A 211 -17.02 6.29 -17.37
N ARG A 212 -18.07 6.04 -18.17
CA ARG A 212 -17.99 5.92 -19.63
C ARG A 212 -17.71 7.28 -20.29
N ASP A 213 -18.26 8.35 -19.73
CA ASP A 213 -18.09 9.74 -20.19
C ASP A 213 -16.67 10.27 -19.96
N LEU A 214 -15.88 9.62 -19.09
CA LEU A 214 -14.45 9.92 -18.95
C LEU A 214 -13.64 9.47 -20.17
N GLY A 215 -14.21 8.67 -21.09
CA GLY A 215 -13.55 8.26 -22.32
C GLY A 215 -12.33 7.35 -22.12
N ILE A 216 -12.20 6.73 -20.94
CA ILE A 216 -11.09 5.84 -20.61
C ILE A 216 -11.13 4.65 -21.58
N ASN A 217 -10.09 4.53 -22.39
CA ASN A 217 -9.99 3.47 -23.39
C ASN A 217 -9.44 2.21 -22.70
N PRO A 218 -9.95 1.01 -23.01
CA PRO A 218 -9.34 -0.26 -22.60
C PRO A 218 -7.89 -0.46 -23.11
N SER A 219 -7.35 0.41 -23.94
CA SER A 219 -5.94 0.40 -24.35
C SER A 219 -5.10 1.46 -23.63
N ASP A 220 -5.70 2.31 -22.80
CA ASP A 220 -4.98 3.31 -22.02
C ASP A 220 -4.07 2.63 -21.00
N CYS A 221 -2.91 3.23 -20.78
CA CYS A 221 -2.00 2.76 -19.75
C CYS A 221 -2.61 2.92 -18.36
N SER A 222 -2.59 1.84 -17.60
CA SER A 222 -2.96 1.83 -16.18
C SER A 222 -1.73 1.99 -15.29
N PHE A 223 -1.95 2.06 -13.98
CA PHE A 223 -0.89 2.09 -12.97
C PHE A 223 -1.34 1.34 -11.71
N ASN A 224 -0.38 1.00 -10.84
CA ASN A 224 -0.70 0.40 -9.55
C ASN A 224 -0.51 1.43 -8.42
N PRO A 225 -1.52 1.68 -7.56
CA PRO A 225 -1.42 2.69 -6.50
C PRO A 225 -0.72 2.17 -5.23
N GLY A 226 0.15 1.17 -5.34
CA GLY A 226 0.94 0.61 -4.23
C GLY A 226 2.27 1.33 -3.98
N VAL A 227 2.81 2.02 -4.99
CA VAL A 227 3.99 2.89 -4.88
C VAL A 227 3.68 4.18 -5.63
N PHE A 228 3.78 5.31 -4.95
CA PHE A 228 3.59 6.61 -5.60
C PHE A 228 4.19 7.75 -4.79
N VAL A 229 4.52 8.83 -5.50
CA VAL A 229 4.90 10.11 -4.89
C VAL A 229 3.67 11.00 -4.89
N ALA A 230 3.37 11.67 -3.78
CA ALA A 230 2.23 12.58 -3.67
C ALA A 230 2.63 13.95 -3.12
N ASP A 231 2.13 15.00 -3.75
CA ASP A 231 2.10 16.34 -3.19
C ASP A 231 0.80 16.54 -2.40
N ILE A 232 0.93 16.55 -1.08
CA ILE A 232 -0.18 16.73 -0.13
C ILE A 232 -0.84 18.09 -0.28
N GLY A 233 -0.10 19.13 -0.70
CA GLY A 233 -0.63 20.47 -0.93
C GLY A 233 -1.56 20.49 -2.14
N GLU A 234 -1.08 19.99 -3.27
CA GLU A 234 -1.86 19.93 -4.51
C GLU A 234 -3.04 18.96 -4.36
N TRP A 235 -2.86 17.83 -3.67
CA TRP A 235 -3.93 16.88 -3.37
C TRP A 235 -5.07 17.51 -2.57
N LYS A 236 -4.76 18.35 -1.57
CA LYS A 236 -5.76 19.10 -0.80
C LYS A 236 -6.46 20.14 -1.66
N LYS A 237 -5.70 20.90 -2.46
CA LYS A 237 -6.20 21.98 -3.32
C LYS A 237 -7.23 21.45 -4.33
N GLN A 238 -6.95 20.30 -4.94
CA GLN A 238 -7.84 19.66 -5.91
C GLN A 238 -8.96 18.81 -5.27
N LYS A 239 -9.00 18.73 -3.93
CA LYS A 239 -9.99 17.95 -3.18
C LYS A 239 -10.05 16.46 -3.59
N ILE A 240 -8.90 15.88 -3.97
CA ILE A 240 -8.82 14.51 -4.53
C ILE A 240 -9.43 13.47 -3.60
N THR A 241 -9.20 13.57 -2.28
CA THR A 241 -9.81 12.63 -1.31
C THR A 241 -11.33 12.56 -1.42
N LYS A 242 -12.02 13.68 -1.67
CA LYS A 242 -13.48 13.67 -1.84
C LYS A 242 -13.92 12.96 -3.12
N GLN A 243 -13.12 13.11 -4.19
CA GLN A 243 -13.38 12.42 -5.46
C GLN A 243 -13.18 10.92 -5.29
N LEU A 244 -12.09 10.49 -4.63
CA LEU A 244 -11.82 9.09 -4.33
C LEU A 244 -12.93 8.45 -3.48
N GLU A 245 -13.45 9.17 -2.48
CA GLU A 245 -14.59 8.70 -1.69
C GLU A 245 -15.86 8.50 -2.52
N LYS A 246 -16.17 9.41 -3.46
CA LYS A 246 -17.31 9.30 -4.38
C LYS A 246 -17.21 8.00 -5.20
N TYR A 247 -16.07 7.78 -5.86
CA TYR A 247 -15.86 6.60 -6.70
C TYR A 247 -15.73 5.30 -5.88
N SER A 248 -15.19 5.34 -4.66
CA SER A 248 -15.07 4.17 -3.79
C SER A 248 -16.43 3.59 -3.38
N ALA A 249 -17.41 4.45 -3.09
CA ALA A 249 -18.76 4.00 -2.77
C ALA A 249 -19.44 3.29 -3.96
N MET A 250 -19.04 3.67 -5.19
CA MET A 250 -19.52 3.08 -6.44
C MET A 250 -18.79 1.77 -6.76
N ALA A 251 -17.48 1.71 -6.47
CA ALA A 251 -16.60 0.58 -6.76
C ALA A 251 -16.68 -0.63 -5.81
N GLY A 252 -17.75 -0.72 -5.02
CA GLY A 252 -17.94 -1.84 -4.09
C GLY A 252 -16.85 -1.97 -3.04
N GLY A 253 -16.07 -0.92 -2.77
CA GLY A 253 -15.01 -0.95 -1.75
C GLY A 253 -13.64 -1.46 -2.22
N VAL A 254 -13.33 -1.47 -3.51
CA VAL A 254 -11.95 -1.71 -3.97
C VAL A 254 -11.21 -0.38 -4.08
N ALA A 255 -10.01 -0.28 -3.51
CA ALA A 255 -9.27 0.99 -3.45
C ALA A 255 -8.60 1.39 -4.79
N THR A 256 -8.31 0.42 -5.66
CA THR A 256 -7.58 0.67 -6.91
C THR A 256 -8.41 1.38 -7.99
N PRO A 257 -9.64 0.92 -8.33
CA PRO A 257 -10.43 1.59 -9.38
C PRO A 257 -10.65 3.08 -9.12
N PRO A 258 -11.03 3.55 -7.91
CA PRO A 258 -11.15 4.98 -7.63
C PRO A 258 -9.89 5.78 -7.91
N MET A 259 -8.70 5.22 -7.60
CA MET A 259 -7.43 5.88 -7.89
C MET A 259 -7.21 6.00 -9.39
N LEU A 260 -7.41 4.92 -10.15
CA LEU A 260 -7.30 4.92 -11.59
C LEU A 260 -8.24 5.95 -12.23
N THR A 261 -9.48 6.02 -11.76
CA THR A 261 -10.47 6.97 -12.28
C THR A 261 -10.10 8.42 -11.97
N VAL A 262 -9.76 8.74 -10.71
CA VAL A 262 -9.51 10.14 -10.30
C VAL A 262 -8.22 10.69 -10.89
N PHE A 263 -7.21 9.83 -11.04
CA PHE A 263 -5.91 10.23 -11.58
C PHE A 263 -5.77 9.99 -13.07
N HIS A 264 -6.78 9.47 -13.79
CA HIS A 264 -6.71 9.31 -15.25
C HIS A 264 -6.26 10.63 -15.91
N ASP A 265 -5.21 10.55 -16.73
CA ASP A 265 -4.48 11.65 -17.38
C ASP A 265 -4.01 12.82 -16.47
N LYS A 266 -4.01 12.63 -15.15
CA LYS A 266 -3.72 13.67 -14.15
C LYS A 266 -2.60 13.28 -13.18
N TYR A 267 -1.66 12.46 -13.64
CA TYR A 267 -0.55 11.97 -12.84
C TYR A 267 0.79 12.11 -13.56
N ALA A 268 1.86 12.41 -12.82
CA ALA A 268 3.22 12.40 -13.37
C ALA A 268 3.77 10.96 -13.45
N ILE A 269 4.81 10.75 -14.26
CA ILE A 269 5.38 9.42 -14.47
C ILE A 269 6.58 9.21 -13.53
N ILE A 270 6.62 8.06 -12.87
CA ILE A 270 7.79 7.53 -12.18
C ILE A 270 8.46 6.51 -13.11
N ASP A 271 9.78 6.48 -13.11
CA ASP A 271 10.55 5.43 -13.80
C ASP A 271 10.06 4.02 -13.36
N PRO A 272 9.68 3.14 -14.31
CA PRO A 272 9.19 1.79 -14.02
C PRO A 272 10.10 0.94 -13.11
N LEU A 273 11.41 1.18 -13.10
CA LEU A 273 12.36 0.49 -12.21
C LEU A 273 12.04 0.68 -10.72
N TRP A 274 11.39 1.79 -10.36
CA TRP A 274 10.90 2.08 -9.00
C TRP A 274 9.60 1.36 -8.64
N HIS A 275 9.01 0.60 -9.56
CA HIS A 275 7.82 -0.18 -9.25
C HIS A 275 7.77 -1.48 -10.06
N GLN A 276 8.74 -2.36 -9.84
CA GLN A 276 8.71 -3.69 -10.44
C GLN A 276 7.72 -4.57 -9.69
N ARG A 277 6.57 -4.74 -10.31
CA ARG A 277 5.43 -5.50 -9.77
C ARG A 277 5.49 -6.95 -10.19
N HIS A 278 4.58 -7.75 -9.65
CA HIS A 278 4.34 -9.11 -10.12
C HIS A 278 5.56 -10.03 -9.98
N VAL A 279 6.33 -9.82 -8.92
CA VAL A 279 7.42 -10.72 -8.48
C VAL A 279 6.91 -12.17 -8.32
N GLN A 280 5.60 -12.35 -8.18
CA GLN A 280 4.91 -13.63 -8.36
C GLN A 280 3.47 -13.47 -8.85
N ARG A 281 3.19 -13.92 -10.08
CA ARG A 281 1.86 -13.72 -10.72
C ARG A 281 1.12 -14.98 -11.13
N TYR A 282 1.79 -16.02 -11.62
CA TYR A 282 1.10 -17.16 -12.26
C TYR A 282 1.09 -18.45 -11.43
N GLY A 283 1.46 -18.36 -10.15
CA GLY A 283 1.49 -19.50 -9.24
C GLY A 283 2.83 -19.65 -8.52
N PRO A 284 3.01 -20.76 -7.79
CA PRO A 284 4.26 -21.06 -7.07
C PRO A 284 5.50 -21.14 -7.97
N ASP A 285 5.34 -21.39 -9.27
CA ASP A 285 6.46 -21.65 -10.19
C ASP A 285 6.77 -20.49 -11.15
N ALA A 286 5.99 -19.41 -11.07
CA ALA A 286 6.11 -18.26 -11.98
C ALA A 286 7.24 -17.31 -11.54
N ARG A 287 8.49 -17.67 -11.87
CA ARG A 287 9.68 -16.89 -11.50
C ARG A 287 10.03 -15.87 -12.57
N ASN A 288 10.21 -14.61 -12.16
CA ASN A 288 10.87 -13.59 -12.98
C ASN A 288 12.34 -13.92 -13.23
N SER A 289 12.90 -13.42 -14.33
CA SER A 289 14.33 -13.56 -14.65
C SER A 289 15.20 -12.79 -13.66
N GLU A 290 16.39 -13.32 -13.38
CA GLU A 290 17.34 -12.70 -12.45
C GLU A 290 17.77 -11.30 -12.94
N THR A 291 18.01 -11.12 -14.23
CA THR A 291 18.33 -9.81 -14.82
C THR A 291 17.23 -8.77 -14.58
N PHE A 292 15.97 -9.18 -14.69
CA PHE A 292 14.83 -8.30 -14.39
C PHE A 292 14.81 -7.90 -12.91
N LEU A 293 15.08 -8.86 -12.02
CA LEU A 293 15.12 -8.60 -10.58
C LEU A 293 16.33 -7.75 -10.18
N GLN A 294 17.49 -7.90 -10.81
CA GLN A 294 18.67 -7.10 -10.51
C GLN A 294 18.54 -5.65 -10.96
N GLY A 295 17.89 -5.40 -12.11
CA GLY A 295 17.64 -4.05 -12.59
C GLY A 295 16.57 -3.28 -11.81
N ALA A 296 15.78 -3.96 -10.97
CA ALA A 296 14.70 -3.35 -10.21
C ALA A 296 15.23 -2.56 -9.00
N HIS A 297 14.86 -1.29 -8.88
CA HIS A 297 15.11 -0.48 -7.69
C HIS A 297 14.19 -0.86 -6.53
N LEU A 298 12.97 -1.28 -6.87
CA LEU A 298 11.96 -1.65 -5.90
C LEU A 298 11.14 -2.83 -6.41
N LEU A 299 11.04 -3.87 -5.57
CA LEU A 299 10.25 -5.06 -5.78
C LEU A 299 8.94 -5.00 -5.00
N HIS A 300 7.81 -5.26 -5.66
CA HIS A 300 6.48 -5.22 -5.05
C HIS A 300 5.76 -6.56 -5.16
N TRP A 301 5.50 -7.21 -4.01
CA TRP A 301 4.68 -8.42 -3.92
C TRP A 301 3.19 -8.06 -3.89
N ASN A 302 2.69 -7.55 -5.02
CA ASN A 302 1.32 -7.05 -5.16
C ASN A 302 0.24 -8.14 -5.32
N SER A 303 0.61 -9.42 -5.27
CA SER A 303 -0.33 -10.55 -5.42
C SER A 303 -0.84 -11.07 -4.06
N ARG A 304 -1.71 -12.09 -4.12
CA ARG A 304 -2.16 -12.84 -2.93
C ARG A 304 -1.03 -13.63 -2.26
N PHE A 305 0.06 -13.90 -2.98
CA PHE A 305 1.20 -14.65 -2.49
C PHE A 305 2.18 -13.69 -1.86
N LYS A 306 2.19 -13.66 -0.53
CA LYS A 306 3.04 -12.76 0.24
C LYS A 306 4.32 -13.46 0.67
N PRO A 307 5.45 -12.75 0.75
CA PRO A 307 6.74 -13.36 1.05
C PRO A 307 6.85 -13.88 2.49
N TRP A 308 5.96 -13.47 3.39
CA TRP A 308 5.85 -14.03 4.73
C TRP A 308 4.92 -15.25 4.83
N ASP A 309 4.28 -15.62 3.73
CA ASP A 309 3.38 -16.76 3.63
C ASP A 309 3.88 -17.76 2.57
N TYR A 310 3.22 -18.91 2.48
CA TYR A 310 3.50 -19.94 1.47
C TYR A 310 2.24 -20.25 0.65
N PRO A 311 2.35 -20.43 -0.68
CA PRO A 311 3.56 -20.42 -1.50
C PRO A 311 4.03 -19.01 -1.87
N CYS A 312 5.34 -18.77 -1.91
CA CYS A 312 5.91 -17.56 -2.49
C CYS A 312 7.26 -17.79 -3.21
N VAL A 313 7.56 -17.03 -4.27
CA VAL A 313 8.87 -17.05 -4.96
C VAL A 313 9.73 -15.84 -4.60
N HIS A 314 11.03 -15.95 -4.86
CA HIS A 314 12.04 -14.92 -4.59
C HIS A 314 12.08 -14.51 -3.11
N LEU A 315 11.83 -15.50 -2.24
CA LEU A 315 11.83 -15.35 -0.77
C LEU A 315 13.17 -14.81 -0.27
N ASP A 316 14.27 -15.26 -0.86
CA ASP A 316 15.64 -14.81 -0.58
C ASP A 316 15.79 -13.28 -0.66
N ARG A 317 15.10 -12.64 -1.61
CA ARG A 317 15.13 -11.18 -1.81
C ARG A 317 14.41 -10.41 -0.71
N TRP A 318 13.38 -11.02 -0.13
CA TRP A 318 12.58 -10.39 0.92
C TRP A 318 13.10 -10.73 2.32
N GLU A 319 13.46 -11.99 2.55
CA GLU A 319 13.91 -12.50 3.85
C GLU A 319 15.20 -11.84 4.34
N LYS A 320 16.11 -11.44 3.44
CA LYS A 320 17.29 -10.65 3.82
C LYS A 320 16.95 -9.36 4.58
N TRP A 321 15.74 -8.82 4.38
CA TRP A 321 15.27 -7.62 5.05
C TRP A 321 14.32 -7.90 6.21
N PHE A 322 13.91 -9.16 6.38
CA PHE A 322 13.01 -9.55 7.45
C PHE A 322 13.68 -9.39 8.81
N ILE A 323 12.97 -8.75 9.73
CA ILE A 323 13.36 -8.63 11.12
C ILE A 323 12.43 -9.55 11.92
N PRO A 324 12.91 -10.45 12.78
CA PRO A 324 12.04 -11.27 13.61
C PRO A 324 11.19 -10.43 14.57
N ASP A 325 9.89 -10.74 14.69
CA ASP A 325 8.99 -10.08 15.64
C ASP A 325 9.37 -10.42 17.10
N PRO A 326 9.74 -9.43 17.92
CA PRO A 326 10.09 -9.65 19.32
C PRO A 326 8.99 -10.30 20.16
N THR A 327 7.73 -10.18 19.74
CA THR A 327 6.57 -10.78 20.41
C THR A 327 6.23 -12.18 19.90
N ARG A 328 6.94 -12.66 18.86
CA ARG A 328 6.68 -13.93 18.15
C ARG A 328 5.24 -14.11 17.69
N LYS A 329 4.49 -13.01 17.49
CA LYS A 329 3.12 -13.06 16.98
C LYS A 329 3.11 -13.19 15.47
N PHE A 330 4.10 -12.58 14.81
CA PHE A 330 4.37 -12.76 13.39
C PHE A 330 5.47 -13.80 13.18
N LEU A 331 5.13 -14.89 12.50
CA LEU A 331 6.04 -15.96 12.11
C LEU A 331 5.95 -16.15 10.60
N LEU A 332 7.08 -16.45 9.98
CA LEU A 332 7.13 -16.82 8.57
C LEU A 332 6.52 -18.21 8.40
N VAL A 333 5.67 -18.37 7.39
CA VAL A 333 5.15 -19.69 6.99
C VAL A 333 6.03 -20.21 5.86
N ARG A 334 6.63 -21.39 6.04
CA ARG A 334 7.54 -22.03 5.09
C ARG A 334 7.16 -23.49 4.91
N LEU A 335 7.52 -24.06 3.76
CA LEU A 335 7.43 -25.50 3.54
C LEU A 335 8.55 -26.19 4.37
N GLU A 336 8.22 -27.23 5.12
CA GLU A 336 9.22 -27.99 5.88
C GLU A 336 10.31 -28.57 4.94
N GLY A 337 11.58 -28.47 5.33
CA GLY A 337 12.70 -29.10 4.63
C GLY A 337 13.47 -28.24 3.61
N LYS A 338 13.20 -26.93 3.51
CA LYS A 338 14.07 -25.98 2.78
C LYS A 338 14.46 -24.83 3.72
N ILE A 339 15.58 -24.99 4.41
CA ILE A 339 16.33 -23.91 5.07
C ILE A 339 17.60 -23.71 4.26
#